data_AF-A0A2E4FT02-F1
#
_entry.id   AF-A0A2E4FT02-F1
#
_cell.length_a   1.000
_cell.length_b   1.000
_cell.length_c   1.000
_cell.angle_alpha   90.00
_cell.angle_beta   90.00
_cell.angle_gamma   90.00
#
_symmetry.space_group_name_H-M   'P 1'
#
loop_
_entity.id
_entity.type
_entity.pdbx_description
1 polymer ?
#
loop_
_entity_poly.entity_id
_entity_poly.type
_entity_poly.pdbx_seq_one_letter_code
_entity_poly.pdbx_strand_id
1 'polypeptide(L)'
;MPDSLDGLPMPPLPYVPQMVPRPVDLVKQAYVFAAQNPGVLSYVPCYCGCENNGHVSNVDCFVGSRAPNGAVESWDTHGMT
;
A
#
# COMPACT_ATOMS: atom_id res chain seq x y z
N MET A 1 16.03 13.06 3.66
CA MET A 1 14.94 12.12 3.37
C MET A 1 13.71 12.75 4.01
N PRO A 2 12.70 13.23 3.25
CA PRO A 2 11.57 13.87 3.91
C PRO A 2 10.87 12.80 4.74
N ASP A 3 10.91 13.02 6.06
CA ASP A 3 10.27 12.34 7.18
C ASP A 3 9.87 10.87 6.96
N SER A 4 10.64 9.97 7.57
CA SER A 4 10.23 8.57 7.70
C SER A 4 8.81 8.53 8.30
N LEU A 5 7.90 7.87 7.58
CA LEU A 5 6.52 7.65 8.02
C LEU A 5 6.43 6.49 9.04
N ASP A 6 7.58 6.03 9.55
CA ASP A 6 7.65 4.96 10.52
C ASP A 6 6.97 5.39 11.83
N GLY A 7 6.13 4.50 12.36
CA GLY A 7 5.40 4.75 13.60
C GLY A 7 4.15 5.62 13.47
N LEU A 8 3.83 6.15 12.28
CA LEU A 8 2.52 6.74 12.04
C LEU A 8 1.42 5.68 12.18
N PRO A 9 0.24 6.05 12.72
CA PRO A 9 -0.85 5.11 12.87
C PRO A 9 -1.32 4.61 11.50
N MET A 10 -1.69 3.34 11.46
CA MET A 10 -2.29 2.70 10.30
C MET A 10 -3.56 1.96 10.77
N PRO A 11 -4.68 2.06 10.05
CA PRO A 11 -5.88 1.29 10.37
C PRO A 11 -5.61 -0.20 10.21
N PRO A 12 -6.40 -1.08 10.84
CA PRO A 12 -6.30 -2.51 10.59
C PRO A 12 -6.47 -2.79 9.10
N LEU A 13 -5.68 -3.73 8.58
CA LEU A 13 -5.85 -4.20 7.21
C LEU A 13 -7.23 -4.85 7.04
N PRO A 14 -7.85 -4.72 5.85
CA PRO A 14 -8.99 -5.54 5.46
C PRO A 14 -8.68 -7.04 5.62
N TYR A 15 -9.73 -7.85 5.62
CA TYR A 15 -9.58 -9.30 5.60
C TYR A 15 -8.78 -9.73 4.37
N VAL A 16 -7.62 -10.35 4.59
CA VAL A 16 -6.83 -10.99 3.54
C VAL A 16 -7.33 -12.44 3.38
N PRO A 17 -7.88 -12.83 2.21
CA PRO A 17 -8.39 -14.18 2.00
C PRO A 17 -7.32 -15.25 2.19
N GLN A 18 -7.61 -16.31 2.93
CA GLN A 18 -6.65 -17.43 3.13
C GLN A 18 -6.32 -18.17 1.81
N MET A 19 -7.13 -17.98 0.77
CA MET A 19 -6.96 -18.59 -0.55
C MET A 19 -6.06 -17.77 -1.49
N VAL A 20 -5.42 -16.70 -1.02
CA VAL A 20 -4.42 -16.01 -1.85
C VAL A 20 -3.24 -16.94 -2.16
N PRO A 21 -2.62 -16.85 -3.36
CA PRO A 21 -1.48 -17.70 -3.73
C PRO A 21 -0.20 -17.37 -2.94
N ARG A 22 -0.25 -16.42 -2.01
CA ARG A 22 0.86 -15.94 -1.19
C ARG A 22 0.54 -16.14 0.30
N PRO A 23 1.54 -16.44 1.15
CA PRO A 23 1.36 -16.44 2.59
C PRO A 23 0.76 -15.12 3.09
N VAL A 24 -0.30 -15.20 3.90
CA VAL A 24 -1.03 -14.02 4.41
C VAL A 24 -0.12 -13.03 5.14
N ASP A 25 0.86 -13.53 5.89
CA ASP A 25 1.81 -12.65 6.60
C ASP A 25 2.72 -11.88 5.65
N LEU A 26 3.11 -12.46 4.50
CA LEU A 26 3.87 -11.74 3.48
C LEU A 26 3.03 -10.65 2.82
N VAL A 27 1.73 -10.90 2.60
CA VAL A 27 0.81 -9.87 2.09
C VAL A 27 0.75 -8.71 3.10
N LYS A 28 0.50 -8.99 4.38
CA LYS A 28 0.47 -7.95 5.43
C LYS A 28 1.78 -7.16 5.51
N GLN A 29 2.92 -7.83 5.42
CA GLN A 29 4.23 -7.17 5.42
C GLN A 29 4.42 -6.25 4.21
N ALA A 30 3.97 -6.64 3.03
CA ALA A 30 4.03 -5.80 1.83
C ALA A 30 3.21 -4.51 2.01
N TYR A 31 2.02 -4.60 2.61
CA TYR A 31 1.20 -3.43 2.94
C TYR A 31 1.89 -2.46 3.90
N VAL A 32 2.47 -2.96 4.98
CA VAL A 32 3.23 -2.14 5.94
C VAL A 32 4.44 -1.49 5.26
N PHE A 33 5.17 -2.25 4.45
CA PHE A 33 6.32 -1.73 3.71
C PHE A 33 5.91 -0.61 2.76
N ALA A 34 4.84 -0.79 1.99
CA ALA A 34 4.31 0.23 1.09
C ALA A 34 3.85 1.51 1.82
N ALA A 35 3.22 1.33 2.98
CA ALA A 35 2.78 2.44 3.83
C ALA A 35 3.96 3.30 4.33
N GLN A 36 5.06 2.65 4.73
CA GLN A 36 6.26 3.28 5.30
C GLN A 36 7.21 3.84 4.24
N ASN A 37 7.24 3.26 3.04
CA ASN A 37 8.22 3.58 2.00
C ASN A 37 7.61 4.16 0.72
N PRO A 38 6.64 5.09 0.76
CA PRO A 38 5.96 5.56 -0.44
C PRO A 38 6.94 6.21 -1.42
N GLY A 39 7.95 6.94 -0.93
CA GLY A 39 8.95 7.57 -1.79
C GLY A 39 9.70 6.57 -2.68
N VAL A 40 10.03 5.38 -2.16
CA VAL A 40 10.69 4.32 -2.95
C VAL A 40 9.70 3.70 -3.93
N LEU A 41 8.51 3.33 -3.46
CA LEU A 41 7.49 2.70 -4.29
C LEU A 41 6.93 3.63 -5.37
N SER A 42 6.99 4.95 -5.18
CA SER A 42 6.57 5.94 -6.19
C SER A 42 7.47 5.94 -7.43
N TYR A 43 8.70 5.43 -7.34
CA TYR A 43 9.56 5.22 -8.51
C TYR A 43 9.21 3.95 -9.29
N VAL A 44 8.40 3.06 -8.72
CA VAL A 44 7.96 1.83 -9.37
C VAL A 44 6.59 2.09 -10.00
N PRO A 45 6.46 2.05 -11.34
CA PRO A 45 5.18 2.29 -11.98
C PRO A 45 4.19 1.15 -11.68
N CYS A 46 2.90 1.46 -11.75
CA CYS A 46 1.87 0.44 -11.79
C CYS A 46 1.96 -0.32 -13.13
N TYR A 47 2.26 -1.61 -13.08
CA TYR A 47 2.41 -2.45 -14.28
C TYR A 47 1.17 -3.29 -14.58
N CYS A 48 0.08 -3.11 -13.82
CA CYS A 48 -1.17 -3.84 -14.00
C CYS A 48 -2.03 -3.33 -15.18
N GLY A 49 -1.65 -2.20 -15.80
CA GLY A 49 -2.41 -1.55 -16.87
C GLY A 49 -3.61 -0.72 -16.37
N CYS A 50 -3.71 -0.48 -15.06
CA CYS A 50 -4.80 0.28 -14.43
C CYS A 50 -4.51 1.78 -14.30
N GLU A 51 -3.53 2.32 -15.04
CA GLU A 51 -3.09 3.72 -14.97
C GLU A 51 -4.26 4.70 -15.19
N ASN A 52 -5.15 4.37 -16.12
CA ASN A 52 -6.34 5.17 -16.43
C ASN A 52 -7.41 5.14 -15.33
N ASN A 53 -7.27 4.29 -14.31
CA ASN A 53 -8.17 4.21 -13.15
C ASN A 53 -7.64 5.03 -11.95
N GLY A 54 -6.60 5.83 -12.16
CA GLY A 54 -6.07 6.75 -11.15
C GLY A 54 -4.90 6.21 -10.32
N HIS A 55 -4.42 4.98 -10.60
CA HIS A 55 -3.23 4.44 -9.95
C HIS A 55 -1.99 4.90 -10.72
N VAL A 56 -1.10 5.63 -10.05
CA VAL A 56 0.05 6.32 -10.64
C VAL A 56 1.36 5.59 -10.37
N SER A 57 1.41 4.80 -9.29
CA SER A 57 2.61 4.07 -8.85
C SER A 57 2.26 2.80 -8.09
N ASN A 58 3.28 2.02 -7.73
CA ASN A 58 3.13 0.80 -6.94
C ASN A 58 2.59 1.07 -5.53
N VAL A 59 2.70 2.30 -5.00
CA VAL A 59 2.08 2.69 -3.72
C VAL A 59 0.56 2.49 -3.76
N ASP A 60 -0.04 2.81 -4.90
CA ASP A 60 -1.49 2.82 -5.09
C ASP A 60 -2.07 1.41 -5.17
N CYS A 61 -1.23 0.37 -5.25
CA CYS A 61 -1.69 -1.02 -5.09
C CYS A 61 -2.05 -1.35 -3.63
N PHE A 62 -1.57 -0.56 -2.67
CA PHE A 62 -1.65 -0.87 -1.24
C PHE A 62 -2.38 0.22 -0.45
N VAL A 63 -2.12 1.50 -0.72
CA VAL A 63 -2.66 2.63 0.05
C VAL A 63 -3.71 3.37 -0.77
N GLY A 64 -4.92 3.49 -0.22
CA GLY A 64 -6.02 4.23 -0.86
C GLY A 64 -5.99 5.73 -0.56
N SER A 65 -5.76 6.10 0.70
CA SER A 65 -5.69 7.52 1.10
C SER A 65 -4.80 7.75 2.31
N ARG A 66 -4.36 9.01 2.46
CA ARG A 66 -3.51 9.47 3.57
C ARG A 66 -4.02 10.79 4.13
N ALA A 67 -3.87 10.94 5.44
CA ALA A 67 -4.03 12.19 6.15
C ALA A 67 -2.96 13.22 5.75
N PRO A 68 -3.13 14.52 6.05
CA PRO A 68 -2.13 15.55 5.75
C PRO A 68 -0.74 15.32 6.34
N ASN A 69 -0.65 14.57 7.45
CA ASN A 69 0.61 14.18 8.08
C ASN A 69 1.24 12.90 7.48
N GLY A 70 0.64 12.33 6.43
CA GLY A 70 1.10 11.12 5.76
C GLY A 70 0.60 9.80 6.36
N ALA A 71 -0.13 9.82 7.49
CA ALA A 71 -0.69 8.61 8.08
C ALA A 71 -1.71 7.96 7.13
N VAL A 72 -1.74 6.62 7.08
CA VAL A 72 -2.71 5.89 6.25
C VAL A 72 -4.11 6.06 6.82
N GLU A 73 -5.06 6.46 5.99
CA GLU A 73 -6.48 6.54 6.36
C GLU A 73 -7.29 5.38 5.79
N SER A 74 -6.92 4.89 4.60
CA SER A 74 -7.57 3.75 3.95
C SER A 74 -6.59 2.91 3.13
N TRP A 75 -6.90 1.62 3.02
CA TRP A 75 -6.14 0.65 2.26
C TRP A 75 -6.82 0.36 0.92
N ASP A 76 -6.02 0.16 -0.12
CA ASP A 76 -6.48 -0.43 -1.37
C ASP A 76 -6.40 -1.96 -1.27
N THR A 77 -7.33 -2.71 -1.86
CA THR A 77 -7.32 -4.19 -1.80
C THR A 77 -6.59 -4.85 -2.98
N HIS A 78 -6.11 -4.07 -3.96
CA HIS A 78 -5.48 -4.58 -5.17
C HIS A 78 -4.24 -5.46 -4.88
N GLY A 79 -3.44 -5.10 -3.86
CA GLY A 79 -2.31 -5.90 -3.40
C GLY A 79 -2.68 -7.25 -2.74
N MET A 80 -3.98 -7.54 -2.56
CA MET A 80 -4.48 -8.80 -1.99
C MET A 80 -5.11 -9.73 -3.05
N THR A 81 -5.16 -9.33 -4.32
CA THR A 81 -5.75 -10.12 -5.42
C THR A 81 -4.74 -10.93 -6.22
#